data_AF-A0A523ZBQ3-F1
#
_entry.id   AF-A0A523ZBQ3-F1
#
_cell.length_a   1.000
_cell.length_b   1.000
_cell.length_c   1.000
_cell.angle_alpha   90.00
_cell.angle_beta   90.00
_cell.angle_gamma   90.00
#
_symmetry.space_group_name_H-M   'P 1'
#
loop_
_entity.id
_entity.type
_entity.pdbx_description
1 polymer ?
#
loop_
_entity_poly.entity_id
_entity_poly.type
_entity_poly.pdbx_seq_one_letter_code
_entity_poly.pdbx_strand_id
1 'polypeptide(L)'
;MKFKMDNFSIKKFHDLLKYLDKYWIHLIKNSINSSKRIEEIEDEKENIFLPYDYVVPGGVFDMMFYWDSFFIIVGLQHNPEFHYLIKNITDNCLYMVDNFGRVLNCNKKECATRSQLPYLTSMINIVYDIYSDDKWLDSAYKLALKEYKEYWCSGVHLLNNGLSRFYEDSGDNYITRNSEVSWDTSPRYDDDDTVDLAPIDLNSNLFLYEIHFSEYFSKIGNMKSALEFKKKAEKRKGLIDEFLWSEEDGLFYDFNFSTIEQKKIKSLASHIPMWVGLVNIEKARKIVTNLNLFEYDFGLSTCNQDYGFSDRQWNYPFGWAPLHWMVFKGLKKYDFTEEAFRIAFKWLNLNLKIFEETHAMWEKYDVVNGIIRETTSGYLTQKGFGWTNGVFIDLFREISNKFR
;
A
#
# COMPACT_ATOMS: atom_id res chain seq x y z
N MET A 1 -29.51 8.75 -1.27
CA MET A 1 -29.98 7.66 -2.15
C MET A 1 -29.82 6.36 -1.39
N LYS A 2 -30.92 5.70 -0.96
CA LYS A 2 -30.83 4.41 -0.24
C LYS A 2 -30.23 3.38 -1.20
N PHE A 3 -28.94 3.05 -1.04
CA PHE A 3 -28.31 1.92 -1.72
C PHE A 3 -29.08 0.66 -1.32
N LYS A 4 -29.97 0.19 -2.19
CA LYS A 4 -30.66 -1.08 -1.99
C LYS A 4 -29.75 -2.19 -2.49
N MET A 5 -29.56 -3.19 -1.64
CA MET A 5 -28.85 -4.45 -1.92
C MET A 5 -29.52 -5.32 -2.99
N ASP A 6 -30.52 -4.83 -3.72
CA ASP A 6 -31.34 -5.63 -4.63
C ASP A 6 -30.53 -6.27 -5.78
N ASN A 7 -29.30 -5.79 -6.04
CA ASN A 7 -28.34 -6.38 -6.99
C ASN A 7 -27.21 -7.21 -6.35
N PHE A 8 -27.16 -7.34 -5.03
CA PHE A 8 -26.13 -8.09 -4.30
C PHE A 8 -26.52 -9.57 -4.23
N SER A 9 -26.24 -10.32 -5.29
CA SER A 9 -26.48 -11.77 -5.27
C SER A 9 -25.49 -12.44 -4.33
N ILE A 10 -25.90 -12.67 -3.08
CA ILE A 10 -25.11 -13.34 -2.03
C ILE A 10 -24.48 -14.64 -2.57
N LYS A 11 -25.21 -15.39 -3.40
CA LYS A 11 -24.72 -16.61 -4.04
C LYS A 11 -23.48 -16.38 -4.90
N LYS A 12 -23.49 -15.36 -5.76
CA LYS A 12 -22.37 -15.05 -6.67
C LYS A 12 -21.11 -14.66 -5.91
N PHE A 13 -21.28 -13.88 -4.83
CA PHE A 13 -20.18 -13.55 -3.92
C PHE A 13 -19.62 -14.79 -3.20
N HIS A 14 -20.50 -15.71 -2.77
CA HIS A 14 -20.06 -16.98 -2.17
C HIS A 14 -19.23 -17.82 -3.14
N ASP A 15 -19.59 -17.86 -4.43
CA ASP A 15 -18.83 -18.62 -5.43
C ASP A 15 -17.44 -18.00 -5.67
N LEU A 16 -17.34 -16.67 -5.70
CA LEU A 16 -16.05 -15.97 -5.77
C LEU A 16 -15.20 -16.21 -4.49
N LEU A 17 -15.77 -16.16 -3.29
CA LEU A 17 -15.02 -16.44 -2.06
C LEU A 17 -14.44 -17.87 -2.05
N LYS A 18 -15.23 -18.86 -2.49
CA LYS A 18 -14.74 -20.24 -2.64
C LYS A 18 -13.60 -20.37 -3.66
N TYR A 19 -13.64 -19.56 -4.73
CA TYR A 19 -12.54 -19.48 -5.67
C TYR A 19 -11.29 -18.93 -4.96
N LEU A 20 -11.41 -17.83 -4.23
CA LEU A 20 -10.31 -17.19 -3.51
C LEU A 20 -9.66 -18.11 -2.47
N ASP A 21 -10.45 -18.82 -1.67
CA ASP A 21 -9.97 -19.75 -0.65
C ASP A 21 -9.04 -20.83 -1.25
N LYS A 22 -9.38 -21.31 -2.46
CA LYS A 22 -8.56 -22.27 -3.20
C LYS A 22 -7.38 -21.60 -3.89
N TYR A 23 -7.54 -20.37 -4.35
CA TYR A 23 -6.55 -19.68 -5.16
C TYR A 23 -5.30 -19.30 -4.37
N TRP A 24 -5.42 -19.05 -3.06
CA TRP A 24 -4.26 -18.76 -2.19
C TRP A 24 -3.15 -19.80 -2.29
N ILE A 25 -3.51 -21.09 -2.42
CA ILE A 25 -2.55 -22.20 -2.54
C ILE A 25 -1.64 -22.01 -3.76
N HIS A 26 -2.13 -21.40 -4.85
CA HIS A 26 -1.34 -21.13 -6.05
C HIS A 26 -0.38 -19.95 -5.90
N LEU A 27 -0.64 -19.05 -4.96
CA LEU A 27 0.19 -17.88 -4.68
C LEU A 27 1.22 -18.14 -3.58
N ILE A 28 1.08 -19.22 -2.80
CA ILE A 28 2.04 -19.58 -1.76
C ILE A 28 3.31 -20.16 -2.40
N LYS A 29 4.46 -19.60 -2.03
CA LYS A 29 5.80 -20.10 -2.34
C LYS A 29 6.42 -20.71 -1.09
N ASN A 30 6.94 -21.92 -1.25
CA ASN A 30 7.63 -22.62 -0.16
C ASN A 30 9.11 -22.22 -0.11
N SER A 31 9.55 -21.74 1.05
CA SER A 31 10.92 -21.26 1.32
C SER A 31 12.00 -22.32 1.09
N ILE A 32 11.71 -23.59 1.31
CA ILE A 32 12.67 -24.70 1.21
C ILE A 32 13.04 -25.01 -0.25
N ASN A 33 12.15 -24.68 -1.19
CA ASN A 33 12.29 -25.09 -2.59
C ASN A 33 12.95 -24.06 -3.51
N SER A 34 13.29 -22.87 -3.03
CA SER A 34 13.86 -21.86 -3.90
C SER A 34 14.43 -20.71 -3.09
N SER A 35 15.74 -20.50 -3.18
CA SER A 35 16.49 -19.24 -3.39
C SER A 35 17.89 -19.33 -2.77
N LYS A 36 18.87 -18.69 -3.42
CA LYS A 36 20.27 -18.70 -2.98
C LYS A 36 20.54 -17.56 -2.02
N ARG A 37 21.56 -17.65 -1.17
CA ARG A 37 22.05 -16.46 -0.45
C ARG A 37 22.55 -15.44 -1.47
N ILE A 38 22.47 -14.13 -1.17
CA ILE A 38 22.82 -13.10 -2.17
C ILE A 38 24.25 -13.25 -2.74
N GLU A 39 25.17 -13.75 -1.91
CA GLU A 39 26.57 -14.03 -2.26
C GLU A 39 26.73 -15.20 -3.26
N GLU A 40 25.73 -16.08 -3.34
CA GLU A 40 25.70 -17.27 -4.19
C GLU A 40 24.93 -17.01 -5.51
N ILE A 41 24.31 -15.83 -5.67
CA ILE A 41 23.53 -15.46 -6.85
C ILE A 41 24.46 -14.90 -7.94
N GLU A 42 24.52 -15.60 -9.08
CA GLU A 42 25.23 -15.16 -10.28
C GLU A 42 24.34 -14.29 -11.20
N ASP A 43 23.07 -14.66 -11.37
CA ASP A 43 22.09 -13.94 -12.20
C ASP A 43 21.21 -13.02 -11.36
N GLU A 44 21.18 -11.73 -11.69
CA GLU A 44 20.41 -10.71 -10.97
C GLU A 44 18.90 -10.95 -10.94
N LYS A 45 18.39 -11.81 -11.83
CA LYS A 45 16.99 -12.23 -11.89
C LYS A 45 16.62 -13.34 -10.91
N GLU A 46 17.61 -13.95 -10.23
CA GLU A 46 17.33 -14.97 -9.23
C GLU A 46 16.76 -14.36 -7.94
N ASN A 47 15.90 -15.16 -7.29
CA ASN A 47 15.33 -14.80 -6.00
C ASN A 47 16.38 -14.93 -4.88
N ILE A 48 16.39 -13.95 -3.97
CA ILE A 48 17.11 -13.94 -2.70
C ILE A 48 16.41 -14.85 -1.70
N PHE A 49 17.22 -15.61 -0.94
CA PHE A 49 16.78 -16.46 0.16
C PHE A 49 15.85 -15.74 1.14
N LEU A 50 14.67 -16.33 1.36
CA LEU A 50 13.75 -15.98 2.45
C LEU A 50 13.51 -17.21 3.34
N PRO A 51 13.59 -17.05 4.68
CA PRO A 51 13.54 -18.17 5.61
C PRO A 51 12.17 -18.83 5.78
N TYR A 52 11.08 -18.15 5.40
CA TYR A 52 9.71 -18.65 5.60
C TYR A 52 8.87 -18.59 4.34
N ASP A 53 7.80 -19.39 4.31
CA ASP A 53 6.84 -19.38 3.20
C ASP A 53 6.19 -18.02 3.03
N TYR A 54 5.94 -17.61 1.79
CA TYR A 54 5.39 -16.29 1.48
C TYR A 54 4.36 -16.39 0.36
N VAL A 55 3.64 -15.29 0.14
CA VAL A 55 2.65 -15.16 -0.94
C VAL A 55 3.18 -14.19 -1.98
N VAL A 56 3.08 -14.57 -3.25
CA VAL A 56 3.44 -13.69 -4.38
C VAL A 56 2.20 -12.94 -4.88
N PRO A 57 2.35 -11.82 -5.60
CA PRO A 57 1.22 -11.15 -6.21
C PRO A 57 0.50 -12.04 -7.23
N GLY A 58 1.22 -12.80 -8.06
CA GLY A 58 0.65 -13.71 -9.06
C GLY A 58 0.94 -13.26 -10.50
N GLY A 59 0.46 -14.05 -11.47
CA GLY A 59 0.82 -13.86 -12.88
C GLY A 59 2.30 -14.18 -13.12
N VAL A 60 3.03 -13.26 -13.76
CA VAL A 60 4.48 -13.38 -14.00
C VAL A 60 5.34 -13.09 -12.76
N PHE A 61 4.74 -12.61 -11.67
CA PHE A 61 5.45 -12.29 -10.43
C PHE A 61 5.55 -13.52 -9.53
N ASP A 62 6.75 -14.10 -9.45
CA ASP A 62 7.06 -15.30 -8.68
C ASP A 62 7.92 -15.02 -7.43
N MET A 63 8.01 -13.74 -7.04
CA MET A 63 8.75 -13.19 -5.92
C MET A 63 7.82 -12.47 -4.94
N MET A 64 8.25 -12.36 -3.68
CA MET A 64 7.58 -11.58 -2.64
C MET A 64 7.82 -10.09 -2.90
N PHE A 65 6.75 -9.29 -2.93
CA PHE A 65 6.80 -7.83 -2.96
C PHE A 65 6.36 -7.23 -1.63
N TYR A 66 7.02 -6.16 -1.19
CA TYR A 66 6.83 -5.62 0.15
C TYR A 66 5.43 -5.05 0.37
N TRP A 67 5.02 -4.03 -0.38
CA TRP A 67 3.74 -3.39 -0.09
C TRP A 67 2.53 -4.27 -0.47
N ASP A 68 2.65 -5.11 -1.51
CA ASP A 68 1.66 -6.13 -1.88
C ASP A 68 1.37 -7.06 -0.71
N SER A 69 2.43 -7.46 0.01
CA SER A 69 2.33 -8.34 1.17
C SER A 69 1.42 -7.77 2.26
N PHE A 70 1.36 -6.44 2.42
CA PHE A 70 0.45 -5.83 3.38
C PHE A 70 -1.00 -6.06 2.98
N PHE A 71 -1.34 -5.80 1.71
CA PHE A 71 -2.70 -5.98 1.21
C PHE A 71 -3.11 -7.45 1.07
N ILE A 72 -2.14 -8.36 0.91
CA ILE A 72 -2.37 -9.80 1.04
C ILE A 72 -2.73 -10.15 2.49
N ILE A 73 -1.91 -9.71 3.47
CA ILE A 73 -2.15 -9.93 4.91
C ILE A 73 -3.55 -9.43 5.32
N VAL A 74 -3.96 -8.27 4.79
CA VAL A 74 -5.29 -7.68 5.01
C VAL A 74 -6.44 -8.66 4.69
N GLY A 75 -6.26 -9.53 3.69
CA GLY A 75 -7.22 -10.60 3.40
C GLY A 75 -7.02 -11.84 4.26
N LEU A 76 -5.77 -12.31 4.37
CA LEU A 76 -5.43 -13.55 5.08
C LEU A 76 -5.89 -13.54 6.54
N GLN A 77 -5.91 -12.38 7.21
CA GLN A 77 -6.34 -12.26 8.61
C GLN A 77 -7.78 -12.76 8.86
N HIS A 78 -8.63 -12.78 7.82
CA HIS A 78 -10.02 -13.23 7.90
C HIS A 78 -10.19 -14.75 7.85
N ASN A 79 -9.09 -15.51 7.70
CA ASN A 79 -9.08 -16.96 7.80
C ASN A 79 -7.96 -17.43 8.76
N PRO A 80 -8.30 -17.98 9.95
CA PRO A 80 -7.33 -18.48 10.91
C PRO A 80 -6.33 -19.52 10.35
N GLU A 81 -6.70 -20.27 9.32
CA GLU A 81 -5.79 -21.23 8.67
C GLU A 81 -4.56 -20.55 8.05
N PHE A 82 -4.66 -19.26 7.70
CA PHE A 82 -3.55 -18.48 7.12
C PHE A 82 -2.82 -17.59 8.13
N HIS A 83 -3.14 -17.64 9.43
CA HIS A 83 -2.48 -16.82 10.44
C HIS A 83 -0.97 -17.09 10.56
N TYR A 84 -0.54 -18.33 10.32
CA TYR A 84 0.90 -18.67 10.27
C TYR A 84 1.59 -17.95 9.11
N LEU A 85 0.91 -17.82 7.97
CA LEU A 85 1.45 -17.22 6.76
C LEU A 85 1.61 -15.71 6.93
N ILE A 86 0.70 -15.05 7.65
CA ILE A 86 0.83 -13.63 8.03
C ILE A 86 2.12 -13.40 8.84
N LYS A 87 2.39 -14.29 9.81
CA LYS A 87 3.62 -14.24 10.60
C LYS A 87 4.85 -14.49 9.73
N ASN A 88 4.83 -15.51 8.87
CA ASN A 88 5.93 -15.84 7.98
C ASN A 88 6.29 -14.69 7.02
N ILE A 89 5.28 -14.07 6.39
CA ILE A 89 5.46 -12.89 5.53
C ILE A 89 6.12 -11.75 6.32
N THR A 90 5.62 -11.46 7.53
CA THR A 90 6.18 -10.41 8.38
C THR A 90 7.61 -10.72 8.82
N ASP A 91 7.88 -11.97 9.20
CA ASP A 91 9.23 -12.42 9.58
C ASP A 91 10.21 -12.39 8.39
N ASN A 92 9.75 -12.61 7.16
CA ASN A 92 10.57 -12.41 5.96
C ASN A 92 10.90 -10.93 5.73
N CYS A 93 9.98 -10.00 6.00
CA CYS A 93 10.26 -8.57 5.99
C CYS A 93 11.31 -8.21 7.06
N LEU A 94 11.16 -8.74 8.28
CA LEU A 94 12.13 -8.54 9.36
C LEU A 94 13.51 -9.11 9.00
N TYR A 95 13.56 -10.30 8.40
CA TYR A 95 14.77 -10.90 7.88
C TYR A 95 15.46 -10.00 6.85
N MET A 96 14.69 -9.40 5.92
CA MET A 96 15.24 -8.46 4.95
C MET A 96 15.83 -7.23 5.61
N VAL A 97 15.18 -6.66 6.63
CA VAL A 97 15.74 -5.53 7.39
C VAL A 97 17.02 -5.89 8.13
N ASP A 98 17.10 -7.10 8.69
CA ASP A 98 18.29 -7.54 9.41
C ASP A 98 19.51 -7.66 8.47
N ASN A 99 19.30 -8.24 7.28
CA ASN A 99 20.37 -8.55 6.32
C ASN A 99 20.68 -7.42 5.32
N PHE A 100 19.69 -6.59 4.97
CA PHE A 100 19.80 -5.55 3.94
C PHE A 100 19.54 -4.14 4.47
N GLY A 101 19.19 -3.99 5.75
CA GLY A 101 18.90 -2.69 6.38
C GLY A 101 17.50 -2.13 6.08
N ARG A 102 16.75 -2.76 5.18
CA ARG A 102 15.41 -2.36 4.73
C ARG A 102 14.61 -3.57 4.27
N VAL A 103 13.29 -3.46 4.22
CA VAL A 103 12.52 -4.41 3.41
C VAL A 103 12.76 -4.10 1.94
N LEU A 104 13.13 -5.10 1.15
CA LEU A 104 13.40 -4.92 -0.29
C LEU A 104 12.11 -4.68 -1.06
N ASN A 105 12.20 -4.02 -2.21
CA ASN A 105 11.06 -3.90 -3.15
C ASN A 105 10.44 -5.27 -3.44
N CYS A 106 11.31 -6.19 -3.83
CA CYS A 106 11.01 -7.58 -4.05
C CYS A 106 12.20 -8.44 -3.64
N ASN A 107 12.02 -9.73 -3.35
CA ASN A 107 13.15 -10.62 -3.01
C ASN A 107 13.92 -11.09 -4.25
N LYS A 108 14.25 -10.20 -5.19
CA LYS A 108 15.22 -10.44 -6.26
C LYS A 108 16.49 -9.65 -6.04
N LYS A 109 17.61 -10.14 -6.58
CA LYS A 109 18.89 -9.42 -6.50
C LYS A 109 18.83 -8.04 -7.15
N GLU A 110 18.21 -7.92 -8.33
CA GLU A 110 17.97 -6.62 -9.01
C GLU A 110 17.06 -5.64 -8.23
N CYS A 111 16.34 -6.12 -7.20
CA CYS A 111 15.49 -5.33 -6.33
C CYS A 111 16.18 -4.90 -5.02
N ALA A 112 17.40 -5.38 -4.73
CA ALA A 112 18.04 -5.21 -3.42
C ALA A 112 18.50 -3.76 -3.12
N THR A 113 18.57 -2.92 -4.15
CA THR A 113 18.97 -1.49 -4.11
C THR A 113 17.86 -0.56 -3.64
N ARG A 114 16.61 -1.03 -3.52
CA ARG A 114 15.42 -0.22 -3.23
C ARG A 114 14.43 -0.93 -2.31
N SER A 115 13.49 -0.16 -1.77
CA SER A 115 12.34 -0.64 -1.00
C SER A 115 11.02 -0.49 -1.77
N GLN A 116 9.91 -0.38 -1.04
CA GLN A 116 8.57 0.04 -1.50
C GLN A 116 7.89 0.82 -0.37
N LEU A 117 6.69 1.35 -0.62
CA LEU A 117 5.91 2.08 0.38
C LEU A 117 5.83 1.29 1.71
N PRO A 118 6.28 1.86 2.84
CA PRO A 118 6.57 1.05 4.02
C PRO A 118 5.34 0.74 4.89
N TYR A 119 5.14 -0.55 5.21
CA TYR A 119 4.02 -1.06 6.03
C TYR A 119 4.41 -2.01 7.17
N LEU A 120 5.70 -2.27 7.38
CA LEU A 120 6.23 -3.19 8.40
C LEU A 120 5.64 -2.99 9.81
N THR A 121 5.54 -1.77 10.34
CA THR A 121 4.95 -1.56 11.69
C THR A 121 3.48 -2.00 11.77
N SER A 122 2.70 -1.77 10.71
CA SER A 122 1.32 -2.25 10.60
C SER A 122 1.26 -3.77 10.51
N MET A 123 2.16 -4.41 9.75
CA MET A 123 2.26 -5.87 9.68
C MET A 123 2.62 -6.47 11.05
N ILE A 124 3.57 -5.86 11.76
CA ILE A 124 3.97 -6.28 13.11
C ILE A 124 2.78 -6.24 14.07
N ASN A 125 2.00 -5.16 14.04
CA ASN A 125 0.83 -5.02 14.90
C ASN A 125 -0.23 -6.09 14.59
N ILE A 126 -0.48 -6.41 13.31
CA ILE A 126 -1.40 -7.49 12.93
C ILE A 126 -0.94 -8.84 13.49
N VAL A 127 0.35 -9.18 13.37
CA VAL A 127 0.89 -10.41 13.95
C VAL A 127 0.76 -10.39 15.48
N TYR A 128 1.04 -9.27 16.13
CA TYR A 128 0.91 -9.16 17.57
C TYR A 128 -0.55 -9.32 18.05
N ASP A 129 -1.52 -8.79 17.33
CA ASP A 129 -2.94 -8.97 17.63
C ASP A 129 -3.37 -10.44 17.55
N ILE A 130 -2.72 -11.24 16.69
CA ILE A 130 -2.99 -12.69 16.55
C ILE A 130 -2.31 -13.51 17.65
N TYR A 131 -1.02 -13.25 17.93
CA TYR A 131 -0.19 -14.13 18.76
C TYR A 131 0.09 -13.62 20.17
N SER A 132 -0.03 -12.31 20.40
CA SER A 132 0.25 -11.66 21.69
C SER A 132 1.64 -12.02 22.29
N ASP A 133 2.66 -12.18 21.45
CA ASP A 133 4.02 -12.52 21.86
C ASP A 133 4.86 -11.25 22.08
N ASP A 134 5.03 -10.85 23.35
CA ASP A 134 5.78 -9.66 23.74
C ASP A 134 7.29 -9.75 23.42
N LYS A 135 7.87 -10.96 23.43
CA LYS A 135 9.30 -11.13 23.11
C LYS A 135 9.53 -10.96 21.62
N TRP A 136 8.65 -11.54 20.80
CA TRP A 136 8.69 -11.34 19.36
C TRP A 136 8.42 -9.88 19.00
N LEU A 137 7.47 -9.23 19.66
CA LEU A 137 7.16 -7.80 19.46
C LEU A 137 8.39 -6.92 19.67
N ASP A 138 9.13 -7.10 20.77
CA ASP A 138 10.33 -6.31 21.07
C ASP A 138 11.44 -6.50 20.02
N SER A 139 11.68 -7.75 19.59
CA SER A 139 12.62 -8.03 18.50
C SER A 139 12.19 -7.41 17.17
N ALA A 140 10.90 -7.53 16.82
CA ALA A 140 10.36 -6.99 15.57
C ALA A 140 10.43 -5.46 15.52
N TYR A 141 10.05 -4.77 16.61
CA TYR A 141 10.11 -3.31 16.67
C TYR A 141 11.53 -2.75 16.67
N LYS A 142 12.53 -3.49 17.17
CA LYS A 142 13.95 -3.10 17.03
C LYS A 142 14.38 -3.06 15.57
N LEU A 143 13.97 -4.04 14.77
CA LEU A 143 14.26 -4.07 13.33
C LEU A 143 13.46 -2.99 12.59
N ALA A 144 12.17 -2.82 12.87
CA ALA A 144 11.40 -1.71 12.28
C ALA A 144 12.03 -0.33 12.60
N LEU A 145 12.56 -0.16 13.82
CA LEU A 145 13.26 1.05 14.22
C LEU A 145 14.58 1.25 13.46
N LYS A 146 15.30 0.15 13.18
CA LYS A 146 16.50 0.14 12.32
C LYS A 146 16.15 0.65 10.93
N GLU A 147 15.16 0.04 10.26
CA GLU A 147 14.68 0.48 8.93
C GLU A 147 14.28 1.96 8.93
N TYR A 148 13.48 2.39 9.91
CA TYR A 148 13.05 3.79 10.00
C TYR A 148 14.23 4.77 10.15
N LYS A 149 15.20 4.46 11.01
CA LYS A 149 16.33 5.36 11.32
C LYS A 149 17.46 5.33 10.30
N GLU A 150 17.72 4.16 9.71
CA GLU A 150 18.90 3.91 8.88
C GLU A 150 18.58 3.88 7.38
N TYR A 151 17.30 3.82 7.02
CA TYR A 151 16.86 3.92 5.62
C TYR A 151 15.98 5.15 5.40
N TRP A 152 14.75 5.15 5.91
CA TRP A 152 13.73 6.15 5.52
C TRP A 152 13.96 7.57 6.06
N CYS A 153 14.54 7.70 7.24
CA CYS A 153 14.79 8.98 7.90
C CYS A 153 16.29 9.30 8.01
N SER A 154 17.08 8.91 7.01
CA SER A 154 18.53 9.14 6.96
C SER A 154 19.04 9.31 5.54
N GLY A 155 20.28 9.83 5.45
CA GLY A 155 21.04 9.89 4.20
C GLY A 155 20.26 10.56 3.07
N VAL A 156 20.26 9.94 1.90
CA VAL A 156 19.60 10.45 0.70
C VAL A 156 18.08 10.47 0.79
N HIS A 157 17.45 9.65 1.64
CA HIS A 157 15.99 9.61 1.78
C HIS A 157 15.44 10.79 2.59
N LEU A 158 16.23 11.35 3.51
CA LEU A 158 15.80 12.48 4.33
C LEU A 158 16.11 13.81 3.62
N LEU A 159 15.05 14.56 3.31
CA LEU A 159 15.16 15.90 2.75
C LEU A 159 15.52 16.92 3.83
N ASN A 160 16.11 18.05 3.43
CA ASN A 160 16.59 19.09 4.36
C ASN A 160 15.49 19.68 5.27
N ASN A 161 14.22 19.62 4.85
CA ASN A 161 13.08 20.08 5.64
C ASN A 161 12.63 19.08 6.70
N GLY A 162 13.11 17.83 6.65
CA GLY A 162 12.74 16.74 7.57
C GLY A 162 11.64 15.81 7.07
N LEU A 163 11.12 16.01 5.84
CA LEU A 163 10.31 15.00 5.16
C LEU A 163 11.20 13.98 4.45
N SER A 164 10.63 12.84 4.08
CA SER A 164 11.33 11.79 3.35
C SER A 164 10.91 11.74 1.88
N ARG A 165 11.79 11.20 1.04
CA ARG A 165 11.55 10.90 -0.37
C ARG A 165 11.88 9.45 -0.68
N PHE A 166 11.43 8.97 -1.83
CA PHE A 166 11.95 7.75 -2.44
C PHE A 166 13.29 8.06 -3.13
N TYR A 167 14.26 7.15 -3.00
CA TYR A 167 15.57 7.28 -3.62
C TYR A 167 16.26 5.92 -3.72
N GLU A 168 16.35 5.35 -4.93
CA GLU A 168 17.08 4.10 -5.13
C GLU A 168 18.60 4.29 -5.16
N ASP A 169 19.32 3.39 -4.48
CA ASP A 169 20.80 3.41 -4.31
C ASP A 169 21.54 2.71 -5.48
N SER A 170 21.10 2.92 -6.72
CA SER A 170 21.61 2.22 -7.92
C SER A 170 22.55 3.07 -8.79
N GLY A 171 22.60 4.39 -8.56
CA GLY A 171 23.40 5.32 -9.37
C GLY A 171 22.78 5.73 -10.71
N ASP A 172 21.81 4.98 -11.27
CA ASP A 172 20.99 5.41 -12.41
C ASP A 172 19.65 5.98 -11.93
N ASN A 173 19.71 7.25 -11.58
CA ASN A 173 18.69 8.04 -10.95
C ASN A 173 17.33 8.14 -11.68
N TYR A 174 17.19 7.79 -12.97
CA TYR A 174 15.92 8.04 -13.69
C TYR A 174 14.98 6.82 -13.72
N ILE A 175 15.49 5.64 -14.10
CA ILE A 175 14.66 4.45 -14.35
C ILE A 175 14.24 3.77 -13.03
N THR A 176 15.06 3.90 -12.00
CA THR A 176 14.97 3.13 -10.75
C THR A 176 14.10 3.78 -9.67
N ARG A 177 14.07 5.12 -9.60
CA ARG A 177 13.18 5.88 -8.68
C ARG A 177 11.71 5.52 -8.86
N ASN A 178 11.29 5.28 -10.09
CA ASN A 178 9.93 4.88 -10.41
C ASN A 178 9.55 3.54 -9.76
N SER A 179 10.51 2.65 -9.50
CA SER A 179 10.20 1.33 -8.95
C SER A 179 10.09 1.30 -7.43
N GLU A 180 10.68 2.25 -6.69
CA GLU A 180 10.52 2.34 -5.23
C GLU A 180 9.17 2.98 -4.82
N VAL A 181 8.65 3.93 -5.62
CA VAL A 181 7.41 4.67 -5.33
C VAL A 181 6.16 3.78 -5.31
N SER A 182 6.28 2.50 -5.68
CA SER A 182 5.19 1.51 -5.78
C SER A 182 4.11 1.84 -6.82
N TRP A 183 4.20 3.02 -7.45
CA TRP A 183 3.33 3.53 -8.50
C TRP A 183 4.09 3.62 -9.84
N ASP A 184 4.87 2.59 -10.17
CA ASP A 184 5.57 2.45 -11.45
C ASP A 184 4.59 2.05 -12.56
N THR A 185 4.38 2.83 -13.62
CA THR A 185 4.63 4.27 -13.76
C THR A 185 3.37 5.07 -13.40
N SER A 186 3.53 6.35 -13.07
CA SER A 186 2.45 7.31 -12.77
C SER A 186 2.85 8.72 -13.21
N PRO A 187 1.90 9.57 -13.64
CA PRO A 187 2.10 11.01 -13.81
C PRO A 187 2.76 11.73 -12.64
N ARG A 188 2.58 11.22 -11.43
CA ARG A 188 3.24 11.75 -10.22
C ARG A 188 4.77 11.71 -10.33
N TYR A 189 5.30 10.82 -11.15
CA TYR A 189 6.74 10.52 -11.25
C TYR A 189 7.30 10.57 -12.68
N ASP A 190 6.56 11.14 -13.64
CA ASP A 190 6.95 11.11 -15.07
C ASP A 190 8.07 12.07 -15.48
N ASP A 191 8.35 13.09 -14.65
CA ASP A 191 9.32 14.14 -14.97
C ASP A 191 10.69 13.88 -14.31
N ASP A 192 11.75 14.47 -14.89
CA ASP A 192 13.13 14.43 -14.35
C ASP A 192 13.28 15.10 -12.97
N ASP A 193 12.25 15.83 -12.52
CA ASP A 193 12.24 16.66 -11.32
C ASP A 193 11.90 15.90 -10.03
N THR A 194 11.72 14.58 -10.11
CA THR A 194 11.22 13.74 -9.01
C THR A 194 12.28 13.42 -7.95
N VAL A 195 13.52 13.90 -8.13
CA VAL A 195 14.66 13.64 -7.24
C VAL A 195 14.35 14.14 -5.84
N ASP A 196 13.99 15.41 -5.69
CA ASP A 196 13.78 16.07 -4.40
C ASP A 196 12.27 16.15 -4.06
N LEU A 197 11.49 15.19 -4.55
CA LEU A 197 10.05 15.13 -4.33
C LEU A 197 9.75 14.49 -2.97
N ALA A 198 9.04 15.20 -2.09
CA ALA A 198 8.46 14.65 -0.87
C ALA A 198 7.04 14.13 -1.15
N PRO A 199 6.84 12.80 -1.20
CA PRO A 199 5.55 12.24 -1.56
C PRO A 199 4.61 12.20 -0.35
N ILE A 200 3.33 12.51 -0.56
CA ILE A 200 2.32 12.51 0.52
C ILE A 200 2.12 11.11 1.11
N ASP A 201 2.15 10.08 0.30
CA ASP A 201 1.95 8.69 0.69
C ASP A 201 3.08 8.14 1.56
N LEU A 202 4.35 8.35 1.18
CA LEU A 202 5.50 7.97 2.00
C LEU A 202 5.47 8.67 3.36
N ASN A 203 5.29 9.99 3.36
CA ASN A 203 5.33 10.77 4.60
C ASN A 203 4.12 10.48 5.50
N SER A 204 2.97 10.13 4.92
CA SER A 204 1.81 9.65 5.70
C SER A 204 2.10 8.31 6.37
N ASN A 205 2.74 7.36 5.67
CA ASN A 205 3.11 6.07 6.27
C ASN A 205 4.20 6.21 7.34
N LEU A 206 5.18 7.11 7.15
CA LEU A 206 6.19 7.39 8.17
C LEU A 206 5.61 8.09 9.41
N PHE A 207 4.57 8.91 9.25
CA PHE A 207 3.79 9.42 10.38
C PHE A 207 3.16 8.24 11.15
N LEU A 208 2.57 7.26 10.45
CA LEU A 208 1.98 6.09 11.10
C LEU A 208 3.05 5.25 11.83
N TYR A 209 4.25 5.10 11.27
CA TYR A 209 5.38 4.47 11.96
C TYR A 209 5.71 5.19 13.27
N GLU A 210 5.78 6.53 13.24
CA GLU A 210 6.07 7.33 14.43
C GLU A 210 4.99 7.17 15.51
N ILE A 211 3.71 7.06 15.13
CA ILE A 211 2.62 6.71 16.05
C ILE A 211 2.82 5.32 16.64
N HIS A 212 3.06 4.31 15.81
CA HIS A 212 3.27 2.93 16.26
C HIS A 212 4.50 2.79 17.17
N PHE A 213 5.61 3.48 16.89
CA PHE A 213 6.75 3.51 17.81
C PHE A 213 6.39 4.15 19.16
N SER A 214 5.62 5.24 19.14
CA SER A 214 5.14 5.86 20.38
C SER A 214 4.30 4.89 21.22
N GLU A 215 3.38 4.18 20.59
CA GLU A 215 2.52 3.18 21.23
C GLU A 215 3.33 2.00 21.78
N TYR A 216 4.26 1.46 20.98
CA TYR A 216 5.16 0.40 21.37
C TYR A 216 6.01 0.78 22.59
N PHE A 217 6.68 1.94 22.55
CA PHE A 217 7.52 2.38 23.66
C PHE A 217 6.70 2.64 24.94
N SER A 218 5.47 3.14 24.80
CA SER A 218 4.54 3.29 25.91
C SER A 218 4.19 1.93 26.53
N LYS A 219 3.88 0.94 25.69
CA LYS A 219 3.52 -0.42 26.09
C LYS A 219 4.63 -1.12 26.89
N ILE A 220 5.90 -0.93 26.52
CA ILE A 220 7.04 -1.51 27.24
C ILE A 220 7.53 -0.64 28.42
N GLY A 221 6.80 0.42 28.77
CA GLY A 221 7.11 1.31 29.90
C GLY A 221 8.21 2.35 29.64
N ASN A 222 8.69 2.49 28.41
CA ASN A 222 9.67 3.52 28.02
C ASN A 222 8.97 4.83 27.59
N MET A 223 8.44 5.55 28.58
CA MET A 223 7.69 6.79 28.34
C MET A 223 8.52 7.91 27.71
N LYS A 224 9.85 7.90 27.90
CA LYS A 224 10.75 8.89 27.27
C LYS A 224 10.75 8.73 25.75
N SER A 225 11.00 7.51 25.26
CA SER A 225 10.99 7.23 23.81
C SER A 225 9.57 7.35 23.23
N ALA A 226 8.54 6.99 23.99
CA ALA A 226 7.15 7.21 23.57
C ALA A 226 6.88 8.70 23.27
N LEU A 227 7.23 9.59 24.20
CA LEU A 227 7.07 11.03 24.01
C LEU A 227 7.94 11.59 22.88
N GLU A 228 9.15 11.04 22.69
CA GLU A 228 10.02 11.43 21.56
C GLU A 228 9.35 11.13 20.22
N PHE A 229 8.81 9.92 20.05
CA PHE A 229 8.15 9.52 18.80
C PHE A 229 6.83 10.26 18.58
N LYS A 230 6.06 10.53 19.64
CA LYS A 230 4.90 11.41 19.56
C LYS A 230 5.26 12.80 19.01
N LYS A 231 6.36 13.40 19.48
CA LYS A 231 6.83 14.70 18.98
C LYS A 231 7.31 14.62 17.53
N LYS A 232 7.91 13.51 17.11
CA LYS A 232 8.29 13.29 15.69
C LYS A 232 7.06 13.23 14.80
N ALA A 233 6.04 12.47 15.20
CA ALA A 233 4.75 12.41 14.49
C ALA A 233 4.08 13.79 14.38
N GLU A 234 4.05 14.55 15.48
CA GLU A 234 3.50 15.92 15.49
C GLU A 234 4.30 16.86 14.56
N LYS A 235 5.64 16.77 14.57
CA LYS A 235 6.49 17.54 13.66
C LYS A 235 6.25 17.18 12.20
N ARG A 236 6.22 15.89 11.86
CA ARG A 236 5.98 15.42 10.49
C ARG A 236 4.60 15.85 9.99
N LYS A 237 3.57 15.74 10.83
CA LYS A 237 2.24 16.26 10.53
C LYS A 237 2.26 17.75 10.21
N GLY A 238 2.99 18.55 11.00
CA GLY A 238 3.17 19.98 10.73
C GLY A 238 3.82 20.25 9.38
N LEU A 239 4.88 19.52 9.02
CA LEU A 239 5.54 19.65 7.73
C LEU A 239 4.65 19.20 6.56
N ILE A 240 3.88 18.12 6.72
CA ILE A 240 2.90 17.67 5.73
C ILE A 240 1.84 18.75 5.51
N ASP A 241 1.35 19.36 6.58
CA ASP A 241 0.37 20.44 6.52
C ASP A 241 0.93 21.72 5.89
N GLU A 242 2.22 22.01 6.07
CA GLU A 242 2.89 23.20 5.52
C GLU A 242 3.18 23.04 4.02
N PHE A 243 3.78 21.91 3.61
CA PHE A 243 4.30 21.74 2.25
C PHE A 243 3.33 21.00 1.33
N LEU A 244 2.62 20.00 1.84
CA LEU A 244 1.88 19.06 1.00
C LEU A 244 0.40 19.40 0.88
N TRP A 245 -0.16 20.15 1.84
CA TRP A 245 -1.57 20.54 1.81
C TRP A 245 -1.81 21.75 0.89
N SER A 246 -2.84 21.69 0.06
CA SER A 246 -3.36 22.86 -0.65
C SER A 246 -4.72 23.25 -0.10
N GLU A 247 -4.76 24.41 0.56
CA GLU A 247 -6.01 24.94 1.15
C GLU A 247 -7.04 25.32 0.09
N GLU A 248 -6.57 25.81 -1.06
CA GLU A 248 -7.36 26.16 -2.25
C GLU A 248 -8.03 24.93 -2.87
N ASP A 249 -7.25 23.88 -3.14
CA ASP A 249 -7.77 22.67 -3.80
C ASP A 249 -8.48 21.73 -2.83
N GLY A 250 -8.20 21.84 -1.52
CA GLY A 250 -8.69 20.89 -0.52
C GLY A 250 -8.12 19.47 -0.71
N LEU A 251 -6.90 19.39 -1.22
CA LEU A 251 -6.17 18.16 -1.54
C LEU A 251 -4.72 18.27 -1.05
N PHE A 252 -4.09 17.10 -0.87
CA PHE A 252 -2.64 17.01 -0.72
C PHE A 252 -1.98 16.71 -2.06
N TYR A 253 -0.80 17.29 -2.24
CA TYR A 253 0.09 17.08 -3.37
C TYR A 253 1.48 16.72 -2.89
N ASP A 254 2.26 16.10 -3.77
CA ASP A 254 3.70 15.92 -3.54
C ASP A 254 4.39 17.28 -3.69
N PHE A 255 5.48 17.52 -2.96
CA PHE A 255 6.20 18.80 -3.02
C PHE A 255 7.63 18.61 -3.48
N ASN A 256 8.04 19.36 -4.49
CA ASN A 256 9.38 19.32 -5.05
C ASN A 256 10.27 20.37 -4.41
N PHE A 257 11.32 19.93 -3.70
CA PHE A 257 12.26 20.83 -3.02
C PHE A 257 13.36 21.41 -3.92
N SER A 258 13.52 20.93 -5.16
CA SER A 258 14.38 21.61 -6.14
C SER A 258 13.68 22.83 -6.74
N THR A 259 12.40 22.69 -7.11
CA THR A 259 11.60 23.77 -7.74
C THR A 259 10.85 24.64 -6.73
N ILE A 260 10.71 24.16 -5.48
CA ILE A 260 9.95 24.81 -4.41
C ILE A 260 8.46 24.94 -4.78
N GLU A 261 7.91 23.91 -5.42
CA GLU A 261 6.52 23.90 -5.89
C GLU A 261 5.81 22.57 -5.57
N GLN A 262 4.50 22.66 -5.38
CA GLN A 262 3.64 21.47 -5.33
C GLN A 262 3.48 20.88 -6.73
N LYS A 263 3.73 19.57 -6.88
CA LYS A 263 3.42 18.85 -8.11
C LYS A 263 1.91 18.60 -8.16
N LYS A 264 1.19 19.45 -8.91
CA LYS A 264 -0.29 19.50 -8.96
C LYS A 264 -0.95 18.33 -9.71
N ILE A 265 -0.52 17.11 -9.43
CA ILE A 265 -1.16 15.88 -9.90
C ILE A 265 -2.23 15.45 -8.90
N LYS A 266 -3.49 15.70 -9.24
CA LYS A 266 -4.64 15.26 -8.43
C LYS A 266 -4.69 13.72 -8.44
N SER A 267 -4.45 13.10 -7.29
CA SER A 267 -4.43 11.64 -7.14
C SER A 267 -5.05 11.16 -5.83
N LEU A 268 -5.37 9.86 -5.78
CA LEU A 268 -5.85 9.22 -4.55
C LEU A 268 -4.80 9.19 -3.43
N ALA A 269 -3.53 9.54 -3.70
CA ALA A 269 -2.53 9.71 -2.65
C ALA A 269 -2.97 10.76 -1.62
N SER A 270 -3.77 11.75 -2.03
CA SER A 270 -4.39 12.75 -1.14
C SER A 270 -5.35 12.17 -0.09
N HIS A 271 -5.77 10.91 -0.23
CA HIS A 271 -6.68 10.24 0.71
C HIS A 271 -5.94 9.38 1.74
N ILE A 272 -4.66 9.05 1.50
CA ILE A 272 -3.83 8.26 2.42
C ILE A 272 -3.66 8.93 3.80
N PRO A 273 -3.56 10.28 3.91
CA PRO A 273 -3.60 10.97 5.20
C PRO A 273 -4.83 10.63 6.07
N MET A 274 -5.99 10.34 5.46
CA MET A 274 -7.17 9.89 6.20
C MET A 274 -7.00 8.44 6.69
N TRP A 275 -6.44 7.55 5.87
CA TRP A 275 -6.16 6.18 6.28
C TRP A 275 -5.27 6.14 7.54
N VAL A 276 -4.17 6.89 7.52
CA VAL A 276 -3.22 6.91 8.65
C VAL A 276 -3.71 7.71 9.86
N GLY A 277 -4.84 8.43 9.74
CA GLY A 277 -5.40 9.23 10.84
C GLY A 277 -4.67 10.55 11.09
N LEU A 278 -4.01 11.10 10.07
CA LEU A 278 -3.18 12.29 10.19
C LEU A 278 -4.00 13.59 10.21
N VAL A 279 -5.12 13.64 9.50
CA VAL A 279 -5.90 14.87 9.31
C VAL A 279 -6.88 15.16 10.44
N ASN A 280 -7.37 16.39 10.53
CA ASN A 280 -8.54 16.72 11.36
C ASN A 280 -9.84 16.57 10.55
N ILE A 281 -11.00 16.68 11.22
CA ILE A 281 -12.30 16.50 10.55
C ILE A 281 -12.60 17.56 9.48
N GLU A 282 -12.05 18.77 9.61
CA GLU A 282 -12.25 19.84 8.62
C GLU A 282 -11.54 19.55 7.30
N LYS A 283 -10.26 19.16 7.36
CA LYS A 283 -9.50 18.68 6.20
C LYS A 283 -10.12 17.41 5.62
N ALA A 284 -10.57 16.48 6.47
CA ALA A 284 -11.24 15.27 6.02
C ALA A 284 -12.49 15.61 5.17
N ARG A 285 -13.33 16.57 5.59
CA ARG A 285 -14.50 17.03 4.78
C ARG A 285 -14.10 17.59 3.41
N LYS A 286 -12.99 18.32 3.33
CA LYS A 286 -12.50 18.86 2.05
C LYS A 286 -12.03 17.74 1.11
N ILE A 287 -11.26 16.78 1.64
CA ILE A 287 -10.80 15.61 0.87
C ILE A 287 -12.02 14.82 0.36
N VAL A 288 -13.02 14.58 1.22
CA VAL A 288 -14.26 13.86 0.85
C VAL A 288 -15.07 14.61 -0.20
N THR A 289 -15.17 15.94 -0.10
CA THR A 289 -15.82 16.77 -1.14
C THR A 289 -15.18 16.56 -2.51
N ASN A 290 -13.84 16.44 -2.54
CA ASN A 290 -13.06 16.21 -3.76
C ASN A 290 -12.98 14.75 -4.21
N LEU A 291 -13.62 13.80 -3.51
CA LEU A 291 -13.64 12.39 -3.91
C LEU A 291 -14.27 12.19 -5.29
N ASN A 292 -15.20 13.06 -5.68
CA ASN A 292 -15.87 13.06 -6.99
C ASN A 292 -14.91 13.26 -8.17
N LEU A 293 -13.71 13.80 -7.95
CA LEU A 293 -12.67 13.94 -8.99
C LEU A 293 -12.11 12.59 -9.44
N PHE A 294 -12.26 11.57 -8.61
CA PHE A 294 -11.71 10.22 -8.83
C PHE A 294 -12.81 9.18 -8.99
N GLU A 295 -14.04 9.50 -8.61
CA GLU A 295 -15.12 8.53 -8.52
C GLU A 295 -15.88 8.37 -9.85
N TYR A 296 -15.88 7.14 -10.36
CA TYR A 296 -16.60 6.70 -11.55
C TYR A 296 -17.60 5.59 -11.20
N ASP A 297 -18.34 5.09 -12.19
CA ASP A 297 -19.40 4.11 -11.98
C ASP A 297 -18.91 2.80 -11.34
N PHE A 298 -17.67 2.39 -11.65
CA PHE A 298 -17.12 1.12 -11.19
C PHE A 298 -16.04 1.24 -10.11
N GLY A 299 -15.72 2.44 -9.63
CA GLY A 299 -14.74 2.63 -8.56
C GLY A 299 -14.07 3.99 -8.58
N LEU A 300 -12.82 4.02 -8.11
CA LEU A 300 -11.97 5.19 -8.03
C LEU A 300 -10.80 5.06 -9.00
N SER A 301 -10.60 6.06 -9.85
CA SER A 301 -9.40 6.16 -10.69
C SER A 301 -8.22 6.64 -9.85
N THR A 302 -7.03 6.17 -10.19
CA THR A 302 -5.79 6.48 -9.46
C THR A 302 -5.50 7.99 -9.41
N CYS A 303 -5.68 8.65 -10.54
CA CYS A 303 -5.58 10.10 -10.69
C CYS A 303 -6.80 10.64 -11.43
N ASN A 304 -6.98 11.97 -11.40
CA ASN A 304 -8.01 12.65 -12.17
C ASN A 304 -7.67 12.60 -13.68
N GLN A 305 -8.69 12.53 -14.53
CA GLN A 305 -8.61 12.58 -15.99
C GLN A 305 -7.90 13.83 -16.55
N ASP A 306 -7.90 14.94 -15.80
CA ASP A 306 -7.30 16.22 -16.22
C ASP A 306 -5.82 16.11 -16.63
N TYR A 307 -5.09 15.09 -16.15
CA TYR A 307 -3.75 14.81 -16.64
C TYR A 307 -3.81 14.07 -17.98
N GLY A 308 -3.95 14.85 -19.05
CA GLY A 308 -4.31 14.43 -20.40
C GLY A 308 -3.28 13.60 -21.18
N PHE A 309 -2.25 13.07 -20.52
CA PHE A 309 -1.27 12.21 -21.16
C PHE A 309 -0.73 11.20 -20.16
N SER A 310 -1.17 9.95 -20.23
CA SER A 310 -0.34 8.87 -19.68
C SER A 310 -0.89 7.54 -20.13
N ASP A 311 -0.08 6.81 -20.88
CA ASP A 311 -0.16 5.36 -20.98
C ASP A 311 0.19 4.66 -19.66
N ARG A 312 0.49 5.41 -18.58
CA ARG A 312 0.85 4.85 -17.29
C ARG A 312 -0.28 4.08 -16.65
N GLN A 313 0.09 3.03 -15.94
CA GLN A 313 -0.85 2.16 -15.27
C GLN A 313 -1.39 2.73 -13.95
N TRP A 314 -0.62 3.56 -13.23
CA TRP A 314 -1.07 4.28 -12.04
C TRP A 314 -1.62 5.67 -12.40
N ASN A 315 -2.63 5.68 -13.27
CA ASN A 315 -3.34 6.87 -13.72
C ASN A 315 -4.81 6.54 -14.06
N TYR A 316 -5.62 7.55 -14.36
CA TYR A 316 -6.88 7.39 -15.10
C TYR A 316 -6.68 6.54 -16.38
N PRO A 317 -7.56 5.57 -16.69
CA PRO A 317 -8.82 5.23 -16.03
C PRO A 317 -8.71 4.09 -15.00
N PHE A 318 -7.49 3.72 -14.60
CA PHE A 318 -7.25 2.52 -13.81
C PHE A 318 -7.50 2.74 -12.32
N GLY A 319 -8.15 1.77 -11.70
CA GLY A 319 -8.31 1.64 -10.26
C GLY A 319 -7.60 0.41 -9.72
N TRP A 320 -7.05 0.55 -8.52
CA TRP A 320 -6.22 -0.46 -7.86
C TRP A 320 -6.77 -0.80 -6.47
N ALA A 321 -6.70 -2.07 -6.10
CA ALA A 321 -7.25 -2.56 -4.83
C ALA A 321 -6.66 -1.85 -3.60
N PRO A 322 -5.33 -1.64 -3.51
CA PRO A 322 -4.72 -0.88 -2.41
C PRO A 322 -5.34 0.50 -2.17
N LEU A 323 -5.59 1.26 -3.23
CA LEU A 323 -6.12 2.62 -3.15
C LEU A 323 -7.58 2.63 -2.72
N HIS A 324 -8.39 1.72 -3.26
CA HIS A 324 -9.78 1.55 -2.83
C HIS A 324 -9.86 1.21 -1.34
N TRP A 325 -8.99 0.31 -0.88
CA TRP A 325 -8.95 -0.10 0.51
C TRP A 325 -8.55 1.05 1.44
N MET A 326 -7.48 1.78 1.11
CA MET A 326 -7.02 2.92 1.92
C MET A 326 -8.07 4.04 1.97
N VAL A 327 -8.70 4.36 0.84
CA VAL A 327 -9.81 5.34 0.80
C VAL A 327 -10.97 4.86 1.66
N PHE A 328 -11.39 3.60 1.53
CA PHE A 328 -12.47 3.02 2.35
C PHE A 328 -12.19 3.13 3.85
N LYS A 329 -11.01 2.68 4.29
CA LYS A 329 -10.63 2.70 5.70
C LYS A 329 -10.45 4.13 6.22
N GLY A 330 -9.90 5.03 5.39
CA GLY A 330 -9.81 6.46 5.70
C GLY A 330 -11.18 7.11 5.88
N LEU A 331 -12.12 6.86 4.97
CA LEU A 331 -13.50 7.34 5.10
C LEU A 331 -14.16 6.84 6.38
N LYS A 332 -14.02 5.53 6.67
CA LYS A 332 -14.54 4.94 7.92
C LYS A 332 -13.92 5.55 9.18
N LYS A 333 -12.61 5.82 9.18
CA LYS A 333 -11.90 6.39 10.33
C LYS A 333 -12.42 7.79 10.72
N TYR A 334 -13.03 8.52 9.78
CA TYR A 334 -13.61 9.85 10.00
C TYR A 334 -15.14 9.87 9.87
N ASP A 335 -15.80 8.72 10.05
CA ASP A 335 -17.26 8.56 10.07
C ASP A 335 -17.99 8.89 8.75
N PHE A 336 -17.29 8.99 7.62
CA PHE A 336 -17.87 9.10 6.27
C PHE A 336 -18.35 7.74 5.75
N THR A 337 -19.26 7.15 6.53
CA THR A 337 -19.69 5.77 6.38
C THR A 337 -20.45 5.56 5.07
N GLU A 338 -21.30 6.49 4.65
CA GLU A 338 -22.08 6.33 3.41
C GLU A 338 -21.15 6.30 2.18
N GLU A 339 -20.19 7.20 2.12
CA GLU A 339 -19.17 7.28 1.08
C GLU A 339 -18.28 6.05 1.08
N ALA A 340 -17.83 5.60 2.25
CA ALA A 340 -17.01 4.39 2.38
C ALA A 340 -17.73 3.19 1.76
N PHE A 341 -18.95 2.92 2.20
CA PHE A 341 -19.70 1.77 1.71
C PHE A 341 -20.08 1.91 0.23
N ARG A 342 -20.39 3.11 -0.25
CA ARG A 342 -20.63 3.38 -1.67
C ARG A 342 -19.42 3.00 -2.53
N ILE A 343 -18.21 3.40 -2.14
CA ILE A 343 -16.97 3.06 -2.85
C ILE A 343 -16.68 1.56 -2.80
N ALA A 344 -16.81 0.94 -1.63
CA ALA A 344 -16.60 -0.50 -1.49
C ALA A 344 -17.59 -1.29 -2.37
N PHE A 345 -18.85 -0.87 -2.45
CA PHE A 345 -19.85 -1.52 -3.31
C PHE A 345 -19.50 -1.42 -4.80
N LYS A 346 -19.05 -0.25 -5.28
CA LYS A 346 -18.63 -0.08 -6.67
C LYS A 346 -17.48 -1.05 -7.02
N TRP A 347 -16.45 -1.09 -6.17
CA TRP A 347 -15.30 -1.97 -6.36
C TRP A 347 -15.65 -3.45 -6.33
N LEU A 348 -16.38 -3.90 -5.30
CA LEU A 348 -16.77 -5.31 -5.16
C LEU A 348 -17.67 -5.79 -6.31
N ASN A 349 -18.60 -4.95 -6.78
CA ASN A 349 -19.44 -5.28 -7.92
C ASN A 349 -18.64 -5.33 -9.23
N LEU A 350 -17.65 -4.45 -9.42
CA LEU A 350 -16.74 -4.52 -10.57
C LEU A 350 -15.93 -5.82 -10.55
N ASN A 351 -15.32 -6.16 -9.40
CA ASN A 351 -14.56 -7.40 -9.28
C ASN A 351 -15.43 -8.62 -9.57
N LEU A 352 -16.66 -8.66 -9.04
CA LEU A 352 -17.59 -9.75 -9.30
C LEU A 352 -17.98 -9.83 -10.78
N LYS A 353 -18.36 -8.71 -11.39
CA LYS A 353 -18.71 -8.64 -12.82
C LYS A 353 -17.59 -9.24 -13.68
N ILE A 354 -16.36 -8.79 -13.47
CA ILE A 354 -15.21 -9.26 -14.24
C ILE A 354 -14.87 -10.71 -13.92
N PHE A 355 -15.04 -11.16 -12.68
CA PHE A 355 -14.88 -12.56 -12.33
C PHE A 355 -15.92 -13.45 -13.03
N GLU A 356 -17.17 -13.02 -13.15
CA GLU A 356 -18.18 -13.76 -13.90
C GLU A 356 -17.86 -13.84 -15.39
N GLU A 357 -17.25 -12.80 -15.96
CA GLU A 357 -16.85 -12.74 -17.38
C GLU A 357 -15.57 -13.53 -17.67
N THR A 358 -14.60 -13.55 -16.75
CA THR A 358 -13.23 -14.02 -17.00
C THR A 358 -12.80 -15.21 -16.16
N HIS A 359 -13.58 -15.56 -15.13
CA HIS A 359 -13.27 -16.56 -14.11
C HIS A 359 -11.94 -16.33 -13.37
N ALA A 360 -11.49 -15.07 -13.29
CA ALA A 360 -10.27 -14.68 -12.62
C ALA A 360 -10.41 -13.32 -11.93
N MET A 361 -9.59 -13.11 -10.90
CA MET A 361 -9.30 -11.79 -10.34
C MET A 361 -8.11 -11.18 -11.06
N TRP A 362 -7.98 -9.86 -11.04
CA TRP A 362 -6.97 -9.15 -11.83
C TRP A 362 -6.22 -8.13 -10.99
N GLU A 363 -5.04 -7.76 -11.46
CA GLU A 363 -4.15 -6.77 -10.84
C GLU A 363 -4.81 -5.40 -10.66
N LYS A 364 -5.42 -4.90 -11.75
CA LYS A 364 -6.00 -3.56 -11.86
C LYS A 364 -7.21 -3.61 -12.80
N TYR A 365 -8.07 -2.59 -12.70
CA TYR A 365 -9.34 -2.55 -13.43
C TYR A 365 -9.57 -1.17 -14.05
N ASP A 366 -10.18 -1.10 -15.24
CA ASP A 366 -10.70 0.16 -15.78
C ASP A 366 -12.01 0.49 -15.04
N VAL A 367 -11.94 1.44 -14.10
CA VAL A 367 -13.08 1.79 -13.24
C VAL A 367 -14.07 2.75 -13.91
N VAL A 368 -13.75 3.21 -15.11
CA VAL A 368 -14.60 4.10 -15.91
C VAL A 368 -15.53 3.25 -16.78
N ASN A 369 -14.96 2.27 -17.47
CA ASN A 369 -15.66 1.45 -18.45
C ASN A 369 -16.09 0.08 -17.89
N GLY A 370 -15.57 -0.31 -16.72
CA GLY A 370 -15.94 -1.55 -16.05
C GLY A 370 -15.43 -2.80 -16.78
N ILE A 371 -14.20 -2.73 -17.31
CA ILE A 371 -13.54 -3.79 -18.08
C ILE A 371 -12.10 -4.02 -17.59
N ILE A 372 -11.48 -5.09 -18.06
CA ILE A 372 -10.02 -5.22 -18.03
C ILE A 372 -9.47 -4.57 -19.29
N ARG A 373 -8.51 -3.67 -19.09
CA ARG A 373 -7.87 -2.91 -20.16
C ARG A 373 -6.37 -3.10 -20.06
N GLU A 374 -5.75 -3.41 -21.18
CA GLU A 374 -4.29 -3.43 -21.27
C GLU A 374 -3.72 -2.02 -21.31
N THR A 375 -2.54 -1.86 -20.72
CA THR A 375 -1.72 -0.66 -20.87
C THR A 375 -0.68 -0.86 -21.96
N THR A 376 -0.28 0.23 -22.63
CA THR A 376 0.88 0.24 -23.54
C THR A 376 2.21 0.51 -22.82
N SER A 377 2.17 0.87 -21.53
CA SER A 377 3.34 1.12 -20.68
C SER A 377 3.58 -0.04 -19.72
N GLY A 378 4.80 -0.56 -19.68
CA GLY A 378 5.18 -1.66 -18.79
C GLY A 378 4.80 -3.04 -19.35
N TYR A 379 3.97 -3.78 -18.63
CA TYR A 379 3.61 -5.18 -18.91
C TYR A 379 2.09 -5.38 -18.99
N LEU A 380 1.67 -6.51 -19.58
CA LEU A 380 0.26 -6.89 -19.70
C LEU A 380 -0.38 -7.05 -18.32
N THR A 381 -1.68 -6.82 -18.21
CA THR A 381 -2.42 -6.92 -16.95
C THR A 381 -2.39 -8.34 -16.41
N GLN A 382 -2.03 -8.50 -15.13
CA GLN A 382 -1.82 -9.82 -14.52
C GLN A 382 -3.09 -10.41 -13.92
N LYS A 383 -3.17 -11.75 -13.91
CA LYS A 383 -4.29 -12.55 -13.40
C LYS A 383 -3.98 -13.17 -12.03
N GLY A 384 -5.01 -13.35 -11.21
CA GLY A 384 -4.96 -14.03 -9.92
C GLY A 384 -4.54 -13.18 -8.72
N PHE A 385 -4.55 -11.86 -8.85
CA PHE A 385 -3.64 -11.00 -8.10
C PHE A 385 -3.88 -10.89 -6.57
N GLY A 386 -2.81 -11.03 -5.78
CA GLY A 386 -2.81 -11.18 -4.32
C GLY A 386 -3.45 -10.01 -3.56
N TRP A 387 -3.08 -8.75 -3.85
CA TRP A 387 -3.74 -7.61 -3.19
C TRP A 387 -5.23 -7.54 -3.52
N THR A 388 -5.66 -8.00 -4.69
CA THR A 388 -7.04 -7.84 -5.15
C THR A 388 -7.89 -8.84 -4.40
N ASN A 389 -7.39 -10.06 -4.30
CA ASN A 389 -7.97 -11.12 -3.48
C ASN A 389 -8.08 -10.65 -2.02
N GLY A 390 -7.00 -10.10 -1.47
CA GLY A 390 -6.97 -9.70 -0.05
C GLY A 390 -7.92 -8.55 0.28
N VAL A 391 -7.90 -7.50 -0.52
CA VAL A 391 -8.80 -6.34 -0.38
C VAL A 391 -10.26 -6.73 -0.60
N PHE A 392 -10.54 -7.59 -1.58
CA PHE A 392 -11.91 -8.06 -1.83
C PHE A 392 -12.48 -8.76 -0.58
N ILE A 393 -11.71 -9.67 0.03
CA ILE A 393 -12.13 -10.39 1.24
C ILE A 393 -12.40 -9.41 2.39
N ASP A 394 -11.49 -8.48 2.66
CA ASP A 394 -11.66 -7.52 3.76
C ASP A 394 -12.88 -6.61 3.57
N LEU A 395 -13.04 -6.02 2.38
CA LEU A 395 -14.19 -5.15 2.08
C LEU A 395 -15.52 -5.93 2.11
N PHE A 396 -15.53 -7.17 1.61
CA PHE A 396 -16.72 -8.01 1.67
C PHE A 396 -17.12 -8.34 3.11
N ARG A 397 -16.14 -8.62 3.98
CA ARG A 397 -16.37 -8.87 5.41
C ARG A 397 -16.91 -7.63 6.13
N GLU A 398 -16.33 -6.47 5.85
CA GLU A 398 -16.78 -5.17 6.38
C GLU A 398 -18.23 -4.85 6.00
N ILE A 399 -18.60 -5.09 4.74
CA ILE A 399 -19.99 -4.95 4.27
C ILE A 399 -20.90 -5.98 4.95
N SER A 400 -20.51 -7.25 4.94
CA SER A 400 -21.33 -8.33 5.52
C SER A 400 -21.65 -8.09 6.99
N ASN A 401 -20.71 -7.56 7.77
CA ASN A 401 -20.92 -7.25 9.18
C ASN A 401 -21.85 -6.05 9.42
N LYS A 402 -21.92 -5.09 8.50
CA LYS A 402 -22.84 -3.94 8.62
C LYS A 402 -24.32 -4.33 8.38
N PHE A 403 -24.56 -5.35 7.56
CA PHE A 403 -25.90 -5.78 7.17
C PHE A 403 -26.36 -7.08 7.88
N ARG A 404 -25.57 -7.56 8.86
CA ARG A 404 -26.04 -8.48 9.90
C ARG A 404 -26.76 -7.69 10.98
#